data_AF-A0A2E9M2E8-F1
#
_entry.id   AF-A0A2E9M2E8-F1
#
_cell.length_a   1.000
_cell.length_b   1.000
_cell.length_c   1.000
_cell.angle_alpha   90.00
_cell.angle_beta   90.00
_cell.angle_gamma   90.00
#
_symmetry.space_group_name_H-M   'P 1'
#
loop_
_entity.id
_entity.type
_entity.pdbx_description
1 polymer ?
#
loop_
_entity_poly.entity_id
_entity_poly.type
_entity_poly.pdbx_seq_one_letter_code
_entity_poly.pdbx_strand_id
1 'polypeptide(L)'
;MSPIADLYKSEVYALAKSMSITEEIQQADPTDGLWDDGRTDEDQIGATYDELEWAMKEIEQRSDSKYSTRQKEVMEIYLKMNKNNAHKMKPIPIFKRKNIN
;
A
#
# COMPACT_ATOMS: atom_id res chain seq x y z
N MET A 1 18.86 1.82 -0.15
CA MET A 1 18.31 1.89 -1.52
C MET A 1 17.29 0.78 -1.64
N SER A 2 16.04 1.11 -1.98
CA SER A 2 14.95 0.14 -2.13
C SER A 2 14.47 0.19 -3.58
N PRO A 3 14.87 -0.76 -4.45
CA PRO A 3 14.80 -0.60 -5.92
C PRO A 3 13.38 -0.65 -6.52
N ILE A 4 12.39 -1.10 -5.74
CA ILE A 4 10.99 -1.24 -6.17
C ILE A 4 10.04 -0.42 -5.30
N ALA A 5 10.55 0.47 -4.43
CA ALA A 5 9.75 1.15 -3.43
C ALA A 5 8.74 2.18 -4.00
N ASP A 6 8.99 2.65 -5.23
CA ASP A 6 8.11 3.59 -5.94
C ASP A 6 7.14 2.88 -6.89
N LEU A 7 7.14 1.54 -6.92
CA LEU A 7 6.24 0.74 -7.75
C LEU A 7 4.99 0.34 -6.97
N TYR A 8 3.87 0.32 -7.67
CA TYR A 8 2.67 -0.35 -7.20
C TYR A 8 2.83 -1.88 -7.27
N LYS A 9 1.94 -2.62 -6.58
CA LYS A 9 2.01 -4.08 -6.54
C LYS A 9 1.74 -4.69 -7.92
N SER A 10 0.78 -4.14 -8.67
CA SER A 10 0.49 -4.51 -10.05
C SER A 10 1.71 -4.35 -10.97
N GLU A 11 2.52 -3.30 -10.76
CA GLU A 11 3.75 -3.06 -11.51
C GLU A 11 4.86 -4.05 -11.11
N VAL A 12 4.94 -4.43 -9.83
CA VAL A 12 5.84 -5.49 -9.38
C VAL A 12 5.48 -6.83 -10.04
N TYR A 13 4.19 -7.17 -10.17
CA TYR A 13 3.77 -8.37 -10.91
C TYR A 13 4.12 -8.29 -12.39
N ALA A 14 3.88 -7.15 -13.04
CA ALA A 14 4.26 -6.94 -14.44
C ALA A 14 5.77 -7.09 -14.64
N LEU A 15 6.58 -6.56 -13.71
CA LEU A 15 8.03 -6.70 -13.72
C LEU A 15 8.44 -8.17 -13.55
N ALA A 16 7.88 -8.89 -12.59
CA ALA A 16 8.16 -10.32 -12.36
C ALA A 16 7.90 -11.15 -13.62
N LYS A 17 6.80 -10.89 -14.33
CA LYS A 17 6.49 -11.51 -15.62
C LYS A 17 7.56 -11.20 -16.67
N SER A 18 7.96 -9.94 -16.80
CA SER A 18 8.99 -9.54 -17.77
C SER A 18 10.36 -10.18 -17.49
N MET A 19 10.65 -10.45 -16.22
CA MET A 19 11.87 -11.10 -15.76
C MET A 19 11.80 -12.63 -15.80
N SER A 20 10.68 -13.21 -16.28
CA SER A 20 10.46 -14.66 -16.33
C SER A 20 10.59 -15.35 -14.97
N ILE A 21 10.12 -14.70 -13.90
CA ILE A 21 9.97 -15.36 -12.59
C ILE A 21 9.00 -16.54 -12.72
N THR A 22 9.23 -17.63 -11.99
CA THR A 22 8.38 -18.83 -12.05
C THR A 22 6.90 -18.51 -11.77
N GLU A 23 6.00 -19.09 -12.55
CA GLU A 23 4.55 -18.86 -12.43
C GLU A 23 4.01 -19.19 -11.03
N GLU A 24 4.53 -20.25 -10.39
CA GLU A 24 4.17 -20.63 -9.03
C GLU A 24 4.35 -19.47 -8.03
N ILE A 25 5.42 -18.68 -8.17
CA ILE A 25 5.68 -17.51 -7.31
C ILE A 25 4.73 -16.37 -7.67
N GLN A 26 4.45 -16.16 -8.95
CA GLN A 26 3.59 -15.06 -9.41
C GLN A 26 2.11 -15.28 -9.06
N GLN A 27 1.67 -16.54 -9.00
CA GLN A 27 0.28 -16.92 -8.71
C GLN A 27 0.03 -17.21 -7.23
N ALA A 28 1.09 -17.29 -6.41
CA ALA A 28 0.93 -17.45 -4.97
C ALA A 28 0.25 -16.22 -4.36
N ASP A 29 -0.75 -16.45 -3.51
CA ASP A 29 -1.42 -15.38 -2.80
C ASP A 29 -0.39 -14.60 -1.94
N PRO A 30 -0.43 -13.26 -1.95
CA PRO A 30 0.48 -12.46 -1.13
C PRO A 30 0.24 -12.71 0.35
N THR A 31 1.30 -13.04 1.06
CA THR A 31 1.30 -13.25 2.51
C THR A 31 2.55 -12.64 3.12
N ASP A 32 2.45 -12.17 4.37
CA ASP A 32 3.59 -11.64 5.14
C ASP A 32 4.45 -12.73 5.79
N GLY A 33 3.96 -13.98 5.79
CA GLY A 33 4.62 -15.13 6.41
C GLY A 33 4.73 -15.07 7.93
N LEU A 34 3.94 -14.23 8.61
CA LEU A 34 4.00 -14.05 10.06
C LEU A 34 3.07 -14.99 10.84
N TRP A 35 2.06 -15.56 10.17
CA TRP A 35 1.04 -16.40 10.80
C TRP A 35 0.86 -17.71 10.05
N ASP A 36 0.71 -18.81 10.79
CA ASP A 36 0.49 -20.14 10.24
C ASP A 36 -0.97 -20.39 9.81
N ASP A 37 -1.85 -19.40 9.96
CA ASP A 37 -3.28 -19.54 9.66
C ASP A 37 -3.66 -19.26 8.21
N GLY A 38 -2.67 -18.93 7.37
CA GLY A 38 -2.84 -18.79 5.93
C GLY A 38 -3.58 -17.52 5.48
N ARG A 39 -3.76 -16.53 6.38
CA ARG A 39 -4.36 -15.25 5.99
C ARG A 39 -3.51 -14.54 4.94
N THR A 40 -4.16 -13.99 3.92
CA THR A 40 -3.47 -13.21 2.89
C THR A 40 -3.27 -11.75 3.33
N ASP A 41 -2.40 -11.02 2.63
CA ASP A 41 -2.25 -9.57 2.80
C ASP A 41 -3.60 -8.86 2.61
N GLU A 42 -4.38 -9.27 1.60
CA GLU A 42 -5.67 -8.66 1.27
C GLU A 42 -6.73 -8.95 2.35
N ASP A 43 -6.73 -10.15 2.96
CA ASP A 43 -7.58 -10.47 4.11
C ASP A 43 -7.23 -9.60 5.32
N GLN A 44 -5.94 -9.39 5.57
CA GLN A 44 -5.46 -8.57 6.67
C GLN A 44 -5.80 -7.09 6.49
N ILE A 45 -5.73 -6.59 5.26
CA ILE A 45 -6.01 -5.19 4.93
C ILE A 45 -7.53 -4.96 4.83
N GLY A 46 -8.28 -5.93 4.34
CA GLY A 46 -9.71 -5.82 4.01
C GLY A 46 -10.00 -5.19 2.63
N ALA A 47 -8.98 -5.10 1.77
CA ALA A 47 -9.06 -4.57 0.41
C ALA A 47 -8.00 -5.21 -0.48
N THR A 48 -8.31 -5.33 -1.77
CA THR A 48 -7.35 -5.88 -2.75
C THR A 48 -6.27 -4.87 -3.11
N TYR A 49 -5.14 -5.35 -3.66
CA TYR A 49 -4.10 -4.47 -4.17
C TYR A 49 -4.63 -3.52 -5.25
N ASP A 50 -5.48 -4.01 -6.17
CA ASP A 50 -6.09 -3.18 -7.21
C ASP A 50 -6.99 -2.08 -6.63
N GLU A 51 -7.75 -2.40 -5.58
CA GLU A 51 -8.60 -1.43 -4.87
C GLU A 51 -7.77 -0.35 -4.17
N LEU A 52 -6.68 -0.73 -3.51
CA LEU A 52 -5.78 0.20 -2.84
C LEU A 52 -5.06 1.10 -3.85
N GLU A 53 -4.56 0.54 -4.96
CA GLU A 53 -3.92 1.30 -6.02
C GLU A 53 -4.87 2.29 -6.68
N TRP A 54 -6.14 1.91 -6.87
CA TRP A 54 -7.18 2.85 -7.29
C TRP A 54 -7.30 4.01 -6.30
N ALA A 55 -7.41 3.75 -5.00
CA ALA A 55 -7.54 4.80 -3.98
C ALA A 55 -6.32 5.72 -3.93
N MET A 56 -5.10 5.18 -4.11
CA MET A 56 -3.86 5.96 -4.21
C MET A 56 -3.90 6.93 -5.39
N LYS A 57 -4.22 6.44 -6.60
CA LYS A 57 -4.30 7.25 -7.83
C LYS A 57 -5.39 8.31 -7.72
N GLU A 58 -6.52 7.96 -7.14
CA GLU A 58 -7.66 8.88 -6.95
C GLU A 58 -7.29 10.08 -6.07
N ILE A 59 -6.57 9.85 -4.96
CA ILE A 59 -6.11 10.92 -4.07
C ILE A 59 -5.12 11.86 -4.75
N GLU A 60 -4.24 11.33 -5.60
CA GLU A 60 -3.30 12.15 -6.38
C GLU A 60 -4.02 13.04 -7.39
N GLN A 61 -5.05 12.52 -8.03
CA GLN A 61 -5.84 13.23 -9.05
C GLN A 61 -6.84 14.23 -8.47
N ARG A 62 -7.16 14.14 -7.16
CA ARG A 62 -8.12 15.00 -6.44
C ARG A 62 -9.47 15.13 -7.16
N SER A 63 -10.03 14.03 -7.66
CA SER A 63 -11.32 14.12 -8.35
C SER A 63 -12.48 14.30 -7.35
N ASP A 64 -13.43 15.17 -7.70
CA ASP A 64 -14.70 15.36 -6.96
C ASP A 64 -15.76 14.34 -7.44
N SER A 65 -15.35 13.07 -7.60
CA SER A 65 -16.23 12.03 -8.13
C SER A 65 -17.15 11.42 -7.06
N LYS A 66 -18.34 10.99 -7.50
CA LYS A 66 -19.22 10.18 -6.65
C LYS A 66 -18.73 8.73 -6.65
N TYR A 67 -18.17 8.30 -5.53
CA TYR A 67 -17.72 6.93 -5.32
C TYR A 67 -18.87 5.97 -4.96
N SER A 68 -18.74 4.72 -5.40
CA SER A 68 -19.59 3.61 -4.93
C SER A 68 -19.41 3.36 -3.42
N THR A 69 -20.29 2.57 -2.80
CA THR A 69 -20.14 2.20 -1.39
C THR A 69 -18.81 1.50 -1.13
N ARG A 70 -18.43 0.51 -1.97
CA ARG A 70 -17.17 -0.21 -1.84
C ARG A 70 -15.95 0.71 -1.99
N GLN A 71 -15.98 1.61 -2.98
CA GLN A 71 -14.91 2.59 -3.18
C GLN A 71 -14.73 3.52 -1.98
N LYS A 72 -15.81 3.92 -1.31
CA LYS A 72 -15.73 4.72 -0.07
C LYS A 72 -15.08 3.92 1.06
N GLU A 73 -15.49 2.66 1.26
CA GLU A 73 -14.88 1.79 2.28
C GLU A 73 -13.38 1.59 2.04
N VAL A 74 -12.98 1.30 0.80
CA VAL A 74 -11.58 1.16 0.40
C VAL A 74 -10.79 2.46 0.64
N MET A 75 -11.37 3.59 0.27
CA MET A 75 -10.76 4.91 0.49
C MET A 75 -10.55 5.18 1.99
N GLU A 76 -11.53 4.83 2.82
CA GLU A 76 -11.42 4.94 4.28
C GLU A 76 -10.34 4.03 4.86
N ILE A 77 -10.25 2.77 4.40
CA ILE A 77 -9.19 1.81 4.77
C ILE A 77 -7.82 2.41 4.43
N TYR A 78 -7.63 2.84 3.18
CA TYR A 78 -6.38 3.43 2.70
C TYR A 78 -5.98 4.67 3.52
N LEU A 79 -6.88 5.65 3.67
CA LEU A 79 -6.59 6.90 4.38
C LEU A 79 -6.24 6.65 5.85
N LYS A 80 -6.98 5.75 6.51
CA LYS A 80 -6.73 5.36 7.90
C LYS A 80 -5.35 4.72 8.05
N MET A 81 -5.02 3.74 7.21
CA MET A 81 -3.74 3.03 7.27
C MET A 81 -2.57 3.95 6.93
N ASN A 82 -2.68 4.75 5.87
CA ASN A 82 -1.65 5.71 5.46
C ASN A 82 -1.35 6.72 6.59
N LYS A 83 -2.41 7.28 7.21
CA LYS A 83 -2.26 8.21 8.34
C LYS A 83 -1.58 7.54 9.54
N ASN A 84 -2.06 6.36 9.94
CA ASN A 84 -1.54 5.66 11.11
C ASN A 84 -0.10 5.19 10.92
N ASN A 85 0.27 4.78 9.70
CA ASN A 85 1.60 4.27 9.35
C ASN A 85 2.57 5.35 8.87
N ALA A 86 2.18 6.63 8.80
CA ALA A 86 3.05 7.72 8.34
C ALA A 86 4.37 7.83 9.12
N HIS A 87 4.41 7.34 10.36
CA HIS A 87 5.61 7.27 11.19
C HIS A 87 6.67 6.29 10.66
N LYS A 88 6.30 5.33 9.80
CA LYS A 88 7.23 4.38 9.17
C LYS A 88 7.97 5.00 7.98
N MET A 89 7.41 6.08 7.41
CA MET A 89 7.99 6.78 6.25
C MET A 89 8.72 8.07 6.65
N LYS A 90 8.25 8.74 7.71
CA LYS A 90 8.84 9.99 8.18
C LYS A 90 10.03 9.70 9.11
N PRO A 91 11.12 10.50 9.05
CA PRO A 91 12.20 10.40 10.03
C PRO A 91 11.69 10.54 11.45
N ILE A 92 12.37 9.89 12.40
CA ILE A 92 12.07 10.00 13.82
C ILE A 92 12.03 11.48 14.21
N PRO A 93 10.94 11.99 14.82
CA PRO A 93 10.86 13.38 15.21
C PRO A 93 11.89 13.69 16.29
N ILE A 94 12.76 14.67 16.04
CA ILE A 94 13.78 15.12 16.98
C ILE A 94 13.39 16.50 17.52
N PHE A 95 13.45 16.67 18.83
CA PHE A 95 13.25 17.97 19.47
C PHE A 95 14.30 18.98 18.98
N LYS A 96 13.85 20.16 18.56
CA LYS A 96 14.73 21.29 18.23
C LYS A 96 14.48 22.41 19.24
N ARG A 97 15.50 22.73 20.04
CA ARG A 97 15.48 23.89 20.94
C ARG A 97 15.42 25.16 20.09
N LYS A 98 14.40 25.98 20.26
CA LYS A 98 14.39 27.34 19.68
C LYS A 98 15.40 28.21 20.43
N ASN A 99 16.23 28.95 19.71
CA ASN A 99 17.12 29.93 20.33
C ASN A 99 16.28 30.95 21.09
N ILE A 100 16.61 31.13 22.37
CA ILE A 100 16.05 32.20 23.19
C ILE A 100 16.95 33.40 22.91
N ASN A 101 16.39 34.44 22.28
CA ASN A 101 17.05 35.75 22.15
C ASN A 101 17.11 36.43 23.52
#